data_AF-A0A7K1GKS3-F1
#
_entry.id   AF-A0A7K1GKS3-F1
#
_cell.length_a   1.000
_cell.length_b   1.000
_cell.length_c   1.000
_cell.angle_alpha   90.00
_cell.angle_beta   90.00
_cell.angle_gamma   90.00
#
_symmetry.space_group_name_H-M   'P 1'
#
loop_
_entity.id
_entity.type
_entity.pdbx_description
1 polymer ?
#
loop_
_entity_poly.entity_id
_entity_poly.type
_entity_poly.pdbx_seq_one_letter_code
_entity_poly.pdbx_strand_id
1 'polypeptide(L)'
;MTKEDSNLERIKYAPYRERIITAEQAASLIHDQAVVGASGFTKAGDSKSVLPAFAQRAAEENVAITLITGASLGQTTDADLATNNALIRRMPFQADAVLRKTINSGQVKYIDQHLSETIEQLQEKHIPQVEVAIIEATYINEEGYIIPTTSIGNSAYFASVAEKIIIEINTAIPLSIEGIHDNSTPEKQPRREIIPIHTVHDKIGEPFIRLNPDNVVGVVFSSIEDTPALLPEPDHKTSAISQHLLAFFEEEVKKGKLTNSLLPLQAGIGKVANAVLTGFKHGPFENLTMYSEVLQDSTFDLIDSGKMTFASGSSITVTEECYERLIKNFDQYKDKLVLRPQNISNAPEVIRRLGIIAINTAIEFDIYGNVNSTHIGGNKMMNGIGGSGDFARNAYLSIFVTQAASKENNVISHVLPMVSHVDHTEHDVDILVTDIGLADLRGLSPRERAEVIIENCAHPDYRDELRDYYTRALNEAGGHTPHILEEAFKFHIRFKNTGSMKKA
;
A
#
# COMPACT_ATOMS: atom_id res chain seq x y z
N MET A 1 23.46 0.82 34.46
CA MET A 1 23.56 1.05 33.01
C MET A 1 23.13 2.47 32.73
N THR A 2 23.97 3.23 32.05
CA THR A 2 23.58 4.51 31.44
C THR A 2 22.66 4.26 30.24
N LYS A 3 21.97 5.29 29.74
CA LYS A 3 21.15 5.19 28.51
C LYS A 3 22.02 4.79 27.30
N GLU A 4 23.29 5.23 27.28
CA GLU A 4 24.28 4.83 26.28
C GLU A 4 24.65 3.34 26.39
N ASP A 5 24.85 2.81 27.60
CA ASP A 5 25.12 1.38 27.81
C ASP A 5 23.95 0.51 27.33
N SER A 6 22.70 0.96 27.56
CA SER A 6 21.49 0.25 27.11
C SER A 6 21.29 0.28 25.60
N ASN A 7 21.74 1.33 24.91
CA ASN A 7 21.70 1.41 23.46
C ASN A 7 22.70 0.46 22.80
N LEU A 8 23.89 0.29 23.39
CA LEU A 8 24.91 -0.63 22.89
C LEU A 8 24.48 -2.10 22.94
N GLU A 9 23.50 -2.46 23.78
CA GLU A 9 22.89 -3.80 23.79
C GLU A 9 22.11 -4.10 22.51
N ARG A 10 21.66 -3.07 21.76
CA ARG A 10 21.07 -3.23 20.43
C ARG A 10 22.09 -3.57 19.35
N ILE A 11 23.40 -3.49 19.64
CA ILE A 11 24.48 -3.86 18.72
C ILE A 11 25.23 -5.06 19.30
N LYS A 12 24.77 -6.26 18.96
CA LYS A 12 25.39 -7.50 19.43
C LYS A 12 26.63 -7.88 18.60
N TYR A 13 26.68 -7.49 17.33
CA TYR A 13 27.89 -7.62 16.51
C TYR A 13 28.93 -6.54 16.86
N ALA A 14 29.92 -6.93 17.68
CA ALA A 14 30.90 -6.01 18.25
C ALA A 14 31.59 -5.06 17.24
N PRO A 15 31.99 -5.48 16.01
CA PRO A 15 32.66 -4.59 15.06
C PRO A 15 31.85 -3.35 14.64
N TYR A 16 30.52 -3.39 14.71
CA TYR A 16 29.70 -2.23 14.35
C TYR A 16 29.70 -1.12 15.38
N ARG A 17 30.17 -1.38 16.61
CA ARG A 17 30.29 -0.35 17.65
C ARG A 17 31.29 0.75 17.26
N GLU A 18 32.30 0.41 16.45
CA GLU A 18 33.28 1.36 15.91
C GLU A 18 32.73 2.15 14.71
N ARG A 19 31.55 1.79 14.20
CA ARG A 19 30.88 2.42 13.05
C ARG A 19 29.68 3.27 13.47
N ILE A 20 29.51 3.53 14.76
CA ILE A 20 28.46 4.42 15.26
C ILE A 20 28.81 5.86 14.84
N ILE A 21 27.91 6.50 14.11
CA ILE A 21 28.06 7.86 13.58
C ILE A 21 26.76 8.66 13.77
N THR A 22 26.82 9.98 13.63
CA THR A 22 25.60 10.82 13.66
C THR A 22 24.81 10.70 12.36
N ALA A 23 23.54 11.13 12.38
CA ALA A 23 22.69 11.16 11.19
C ALA A 23 23.27 12.07 10.08
N GLU A 24 23.87 13.21 10.45
CA GLU A 24 24.50 14.14 9.53
C GLU A 24 25.77 13.53 8.90
N GLN A 25 26.58 12.83 9.70
CA GLN A 25 27.73 12.09 9.20
C GLN A 25 27.28 11.01 8.23
N ALA A 26 26.24 10.25 8.55
CA ALA A 26 25.67 9.24 7.66
C ALA A 26 25.14 9.85 6.36
N ALA A 27 24.40 10.96 6.44
CA ALA A 27 23.88 11.70 5.28
C ALA A 27 25.00 12.26 4.37
N SER A 28 26.18 12.57 4.94
CA SER A 28 27.35 13.02 4.17
C SER A 28 27.98 11.91 3.31
N LEU A 29 27.71 10.63 3.64
CA LEU A 29 28.19 9.47 2.87
C LEU A 29 27.41 9.22 1.58
N ILE A 30 26.25 9.89 1.43
CA ILE A 30 25.38 9.83 0.25
C ILE A 30 25.84 10.91 -0.73
N HIS A 31 26.35 10.53 -1.90
CA HIS A 31 26.80 11.49 -2.89
C HIS A 31 25.65 12.02 -3.76
N ASP A 32 25.89 13.11 -4.47
CA ASP A 32 24.96 13.60 -5.49
C ASP A 32 24.69 12.52 -6.54
N GLN A 33 23.44 12.47 -7.00
CA GLN A 33 22.90 11.51 -7.96
C GLN A 33 22.88 10.05 -7.52
N ALA A 34 23.20 9.74 -6.25
CA ALA A 34 23.14 8.38 -5.74
C ALA A 34 21.72 7.79 -5.86
N VAL A 35 21.66 6.49 -6.12
CA VAL A 35 20.43 5.69 -6.01
C VAL A 35 20.35 5.14 -4.59
N VAL A 36 19.39 5.64 -3.83
CA VAL A 36 19.18 5.29 -2.42
C VAL A 36 17.98 4.37 -2.30
N GLY A 37 18.18 3.20 -1.69
CA GLY A 37 17.13 2.28 -1.28
C GLY A 37 16.87 2.45 0.22
N ALA A 38 15.71 2.97 0.60
CA ALA A 38 15.37 3.17 2.01
C ALA A 38 14.27 2.22 2.47
N SER A 39 14.37 1.73 3.71
CA SER A 39 13.24 1.10 4.38
C SER A 39 12.09 2.11 4.54
N GLY A 40 10.89 1.58 4.74
CA GLY A 40 9.69 2.40 4.84
C GLY A 40 8.58 1.87 3.96
N PHE A 41 7.47 1.53 4.61
CA PHE A 41 6.28 1.06 3.96
C PHE A 41 5.08 1.60 4.73
N THR A 42 4.29 2.44 4.08
CA THR A 42 3.05 3.02 4.64
C THR A 42 3.27 3.78 5.94
N LYS A 43 4.36 4.54 6.02
CA LYS A 43 4.79 5.32 7.21
C LYS A 43 5.36 4.49 8.37
N ALA A 44 5.53 3.19 8.18
CA ALA A 44 6.09 2.30 9.18
C ALA A 44 7.48 1.81 8.75
N GLY A 45 8.41 1.74 9.71
CA GLY A 45 9.74 1.19 9.49
C GLY A 45 10.63 2.02 8.57
N ASP A 46 10.34 3.31 8.42
CA ASP A 46 11.07 4.24 7.55
C ASP A 46 12.30 4.86 8.23
N SER A 47 13.19 5.44 7.41
CA SER A 47 14.32 6.25 7.91
C SER A 47 13.81 7.54 8.55
N LYS A 48 14.10 7.71 9.84
CA LYS A 48 13.62 8.83 10.67
C LYS A 48 14.71 9.83 11.03
N SER A 49 15.98 9.51 10.73
CA SER A 49 17.10 10.37 11.07
C SER A 49 18.01 10.69 9.88
N VAL A 50 18.41 9.70 9.09
CA VAL A 50 19.40 9.90 8.01
C VAL A 50 18.77 10.58 6.80
N LEU A 51 17.59 10.16 6.33
CA LEU A 51 16.91 10.85 5.24
C LEU A 51 16.51 12.29 5.59
N PRO A 52 15.97 12.60 6.79
CA PRO A 52 15.78 13.97 7.24
C PRO A 52 17.08 14.79 7.28
N ALA A 53 18.19 14.22 7.77
CA ALA A 53 19.49 14.88 7.75
C ALA A 53 19.99 15.14 6.31
N PHE A 54 19.75 14.20 5.39
CA PHE A 54 20.04 14.40 3.97
C PHE A 54 19.18 15.50 3.35
N ALA A 55 17.89 15.57 3.69
CA ALA A 55 17.01 16.65 3.26
C ALA A 55 17.52 18.02 3.74
N GLN A 56 17.99 18.12 4.98
CA GLN A 56 18.60 19.34 5.52
C GLN A 56 19.88 19.73 4.78
N ARG A 57 20.76 18.74 4.52
CA ARG A 57 21.98 18.97 3.72
C ARG A 57 21.66 19.53 2.32
N ALA A 58 20.64 19.00 1.65
CA ALA A 58 20.20 19.47 0.34
C ALA A 58 19.65 20.92 0.35
N ALA A 59 19.31 21.48 1.51
CA ALA A 59 18.94 22.89 1.62
C ALA A 59 20.16 23.83 1.45
N GLU A 60 21.36 23.33 1.73
CA GLU A 60 22.61 24.11 1.70
C GLU A 60 23.53 23.70 0.54
N GLU A 61 23.43 22.46 0.08
CA GLU A 61 24.23 21.88 -0.99
C GLU A 61 23.38 21.53 -2.22
N ASN A 62 23.97 21.63 -3.41
CA ASN A 62 23.35 21.09 -4.63
C ASN A 62 23.56 19.58 -4.69
N VAL A 63 22.73 18.83 -3.95
CA VAL A 63 22.76 17.37 -3.89
C VAL A 63 21.34 16.81 -4.01
N ALA A 64 21.12 15.85 -4.90
CA ALA A 64 19.83 15.19 -5.08
C ALA A 64 19.99 13.71 -5.43
N ILE A 65 19.01 12.88 -5.05
CA ILE A 65 19.07 11.42 -5.19
C ILE A 65 17.91 10.84 -6.00
N THR A 66 18.09 9.62 -6.49
CA THR A 66 16.96 8.75 -6.83
C THR A 66 16.58 7.95 -5.60
N LEU A 67 15.36 8.12 -5.08
CA LEU A 67 14.89 7.43 -3.90
C LEU A 67 13.92 6.29 -4.25
N ILE A 68 14.32 5.08 -3.92
CA ILE A 68 13.55 3.83 -4.01
C ILE A 68 13.20 3.40 -2.59
N THR A 69 11.95 3.04 -2.35
CA THR A 69 11.44 2.68 -1.01
C THR A 69 10.66 1.37 -1.08
N GLY A 70 10.11 0.91 0.04
CA GLY A 70 9.04 -0.07 -0.02
C GLY A 70 7.76 0.53 -0.59
N ALA A 71 7.24 1.56 0.09
CA ALA A 71 6.08 2.34 -0.34
C ALA A 71 6.16 3.81 0.15
N SER A 72 5.12 4.34 0.81
CA SER A 72 5.17 5.70 1.37
C SER A 72 5.97 5.79 2.67
N LEU A 73 6.60 6.94 2.89
CA LEU A 73 7.33 7.27 4.11
C LEU A 73 6.45 8.05 5.09
N GLY A 74 6.85 8.05 6.36
CA GLY A 74 6.25 8.82 7.43
C GLY A 74 6.92 10.17 7.61
N GLN A 75 6.60 10.78 8.74
CA GLN A 75 7.07 12.08 9.19
C GLN A 75 6.83 13.13 8.10
N THR A 76 7.75 14.09 7.97
CA THR A 76 7.79 15.05 6.86
C THR A 76 8.85 14.66 5.82
N THR A 77 9.42 13.45 5.87
CA THR A 77 10.62 13.10 5.09
C THR A 77 10.44 13.30 3.58
N ASP A 78 9.34 12.79 2.99
CA ASP A 78 9.06 13.01 1.55
C ASP A 78 8.83 14.51 1.23
N ALA A 79 8.20 15.26 2.14
CA ALA A 79 7.95 16.69 1.99
C ALA A 79 9.23 17.53 2.05
N ASP A 80 10.12 17.23 3.02
CA ASP A 80 11.36 17.96 3.25
C ASP A 80 12.34 17.71 2.09
N LEU A 81 12.46 16.46 1.64
CA LEU A 81 13.24 16.09 0.46
C LEU A 81 12.72 16.82 -0.79
N ALA A 82 11.40 16.89 -0.99
CA ALA A 82 10.83 17.61 -2.13
C ALA A 82 11.03 19.13 -2.03
N THR A 83 10.87 19.72 -0.84
CA THR A 83 11.01 21.16 -0.60
C THR A 83 12.45 21.62 -0.85
N ASN A 84 13.43 20.80 -0.47
CA ASN A 84 14.84 21.12 -0.62
C ASN A 84 15.43 20.64 -1.96
N ASN A 85 14.60 20.28 -2.95
CA ASN A 85 15.02 19.78 -4.27
C ASN A 85 15.97 18.56 -4.20
N ALA A 86 15.85 17.76 -3.14
CA ALA A 86 16.73 16.63 -2.86
C ALA A 86 16.38 15.36 -3.67
N LEU A 87 15.34 15.42 -4.52
CA LEU A 87 14.83 14.28 -5.28
C LEU A 87 14.96 14.52 -6.79
N ILE A 88 15.72 13.65 -7.45
CA ILE A 88 15.73 13.52 -8.91
C ILE A 88 14.55 12.66 -9.36
N ARG A 89 14.34 11.55 -8.64
CA ARG A 89 13.30 10.56 -8.93
C ARG A 89 12.82 9.88 -7.65
N ARG A 90 11.53 9.55 -7.60
CA ARG A 90 10.89 8.83 -6.48
C ARG A 90 10.10 7.62 -6.99
N MET A 91 10.18 6.50 -6.28
CA MET A 91 9.42 5.27 -6.55
C MET A 91 9.31 4.36 -5.29
N PRO A 92 8.40 3.37 -5.23
CA PRO A 92 7.29 3.10 -6.15
C PRO A 92 5.93 3.66 -5.66
N PHE A 93 5.87 4.24 -4.46
CA PHE A 93 4.64 4.78 -3.90
C PHE A 93 4.94 5.97 -2.99
N GLN A 94 4.07 6.98 -2.96
CA GLN A 94 4.16 8.10 -2.02
C GLN A 94 2.76 8.51 -1.52
N ALA A 95 2.70 9.08 -0.32
CA ALA A 95 1.46 9.58 0.26
C ALA A 95 1.70 10.89 1.03
N ASP A 96 2.43 11.81 0.40
CA ASP A 96 2.74 13.13 0.97
C ASP A 96 2.22 14.25 0.07
N ALA A 97 1.57 15.26 0.66
CA ALA A 97 0.90 16.30 -0.10
C ALA A 97 1.88 17.27 -0.80
N VAL A 98 3.03 17.54 -0.19
CA VAL A 98 4.06 18.44 -0.75
C VAL A 98 4.74 17.74 -1.91
N LEU A 99 5.22 16.51 -1.71
CA LEU A 99 5.81 15.70 -2.77
C LEU A 99 4.83 15.48 -3.93
N ARG A 100 3.57 15.13 -3.65
CA ARG A 100 2.52 15.01 -4.68
C ARG A 100 2.37 16.27 -5.51
N LYS A 101 2.42 17.46 -4.90
CA LYS A 101 2.36 18.74 -5.62
C LYS A 101 3.57 18.92 -6.54
N THR A 102 4.76 18.56 -6.06
CA THR A 102 6.03 18.63 -6.80
C THR A 102 6.09 17.61 -7.95
N ILE A 103 5.50 16.44 -7.79
CA ILE A 103 5.32 15.44 -8.86
C ILE A 103 4.39 16.00 -9.94
N ASN A 104 3.23 16.51 -9.53
CA ASN A 104 2.23 17.04 -10.45
C ASN A 104 2.65 18.33 -11.17
N SER A 105 3.67 19.04 -10.67
CA SER A 105 4.30 20.17 -11.36
C SER A 105 5.42 19.74 -12.32
N GLY A 106 5.78 18.45 -12.35
CA GLY A 106 6.87 17.91 -13.16
C GLY A 106 8.27 18.14 -12.61
N GLN A 107 8.39 18.67 -11.38
CA GLN A 107 9.69 18.96 -10.75
C GLN A 107 10.40 17.69 -10.27
N VAL A 108 9.66 16.71 -9.76
CA VAL A 108 10.20 15.39 -9.37
C VAL A 108 9.67 14.33 -10.33
N LYS A 109 10.58 13.51 -10.89
CA LYS A 109 10.19 12.37 -11.72
C LYS A 109 9.62 11.28 -10.83
N TYR A 110 8.39 10.86 -11.08
CA TYR A 110 7.74 9.82 -10.30
C TYR A 110 7.46 8.59 -11.16
N ILE A 111 7.65 7.42 -10.58
CA ILE A 111 7.23 6.15 -11.17
C ILE A 111 6.50 5.41 -10.06
N ASP A 112 5.19 5.28 -10.17
CA ASP A 112 4.47 4.27 -9.42
C ASP A 112 4.54 2.91 -10.13
N GLN A 113 4.76 1.86 -9.35
CA GLN A 113 4.89 0.50 -9.83
C GLN A 113 3.95 -0.40 -9.04
N HIS A 114 3.57 -1.54 -9.64
CA HIS A 114 3.13 -2.68 -8.87
C HIS A 114 4.20 -2.99 -7.81
N LEU A 115 3.80 -3.05 -6.55
CA LEU A 115 4.77 -3.10 -5.45
C LEU A 115 5.57 -4.41 -5.45
N SER A 116 4.99 -5.48 -5.99
CA SER A 116 5.72 -6.75 -6.15
C SER A 116 6.86 -6.69 -7.16
N GLU A 117 6.84 -5.74 -8.11
CA GLU A 117 7.72 -5.73 -9.28
C GLU A 117 8.97 -4.85 -9.14
N THR A 118 9.06 -4.00 -8.11
CA THR A 118 10.23 -3.11 -7.95
C THR A 118 11.54 -3.92 -7.84
N ILE A 119 11.51 -5.02 -7.07
CA ILE A 119 12.67 -5.92 -6.93
C ILE A 119 12.99 -6.62 -8.26
N GLU A 120 11.98 -7.02 -9.03
CA GLU A 120 12.16 -7.63 -10.35
C GLU A 120 12.91 -6.69 -11.29
N GLN A 121 12.48 -5.43 -11.35
CA GLN A 121 13.10 -4.42 -12.20
C GLN A 121 14.52 -4.08 -11.76
N LEU A 122 14.82 -4.15 -10.45
CA LEU A 122 16.18 -4.04 -9.94
C LEU A 122 17.02 -5.26 -10.34
N GLN A 123 16.55 -6.49 -10.12
CA GLN A 123 17.32 -7.70 -10.43
C GLN A 123 17.71 -7.79 -11.91
N GLU A 124 16.79 -7.43 -12.80
CA GLU A 124 16.98 -7.45 -14.25
C GLU A 124 17.61 -6.16 -14.80
N LYS A 125 17.95 -5.21 -13.91
CA LYS A 125 18.60 -3.93 -14.25
C LYS A 125 17.78 -3.07 -15.23
N HIS A 126 16.46 -3.20 -15.20
CA HIS A 126 15.55 -2.30 -15.92
C HIS A 126 15.54 -0.90 -15.32
N ILE A 127 15.86 -0.79 -14.02
CA ILE A 127 16.04 0.48 -13.30
C ILE A 127 17.44 0.55 -12.65
N PRO A 128 17.94 1.77 -12.34
CA PRO A 128 19.21 1.96 -11.66
C PRO A 128 19.32 1.15 -10.36
N GLN A 129 20.50 0.59 -10.12
CA GLN A 129 20.75 -0.26 -8.95
C GLN A 129 20.94 0.57 -7.68
N VAL A 130 20.58 0.02 -6.54
CA VAL A 130 20.76 0.66 -5.24
C VAL A 130 22.25 0.72 -4.88
N GLU A 131 22.77 1.93 -4.72
CA GLU A 131 24.17 2.18 -4.31
C GLU A 131 24.27 2.27 -2.78
N VAL A 132 23.31 2.96 -2.16
CA VAL A 132 23.23 3.15 -0.71
C VAL A 132 21.90 2.61 -0.19
N ALA A 133 21.95 1.69 0.78
CA ALA A 133 20.78 1.26 1.52
C ALA A 133 20.71 1.97 2.89
N ILE A 134 19.54 2.48 3.26
CA ILE A 134 19.26 3.05 4.58
C ILE A 134 18.14 2.23 5.21
N ILE A 135 18.45 1.42 6.22
CA ILE A 135 17.52 0.42 6.76
C ILE A 135 17.32 0.68 8.25
N GLU A 136 16.07 0.92 8.65
CA GLU A 136 15.68 0.96 10.06
C GLU A 136 15.68 -0.45 10.67
N ALA A 137 16.20 -0.55 11.88
CA ALA A 137 16.43 -1.78 12.60
C ALA A 137 15.96 -1.65 14.05
N THR A 138 15.38 -2.71 14.59
CA THR A 138 15.13 -2.84 16.02
C THR A 138 16.45 -3.08 16.75
N TYR A 139 17.28 -3.98 16.22
CA TYR A 139 18.63 -4.28 16.72
C TYR A 139 19.45 -5.06 15.67
N ILE A 140 20.76 -5.20 15.91
CA ILE A 140 21.69 -6.02 15.13
C ILE A 140 22.11 -7.24 15.96
N ASN A 141 21.95 -8.43 15.39
CA ASN A 141 22.28 -9.69 16.06
C ASN A 141 23.79 -9.99 16.10
N GLU A 142 24.15 -11.12 16.68
CA GLU A 142 25.52 -11.56 16.91
C GLU A 142 26.32 -11.80 15.61
N GLU A 143 25.64 -12.05 14.48
CA GLU A 143 26.24 -12.24 13.16
C GLU A 143 26.32 -10.95 12.32
N GLY A 144 25.79 -9.83 12.82
CA GLY A 144 25.74 -8.55 12.10
C GLY A 144 24.49 -8.38 11.22
N TYR A 145 23.49 -9.26 11.35
CA TYR A 145 22.23 -9.17 10.62
C TYR A 145 21.23 -8.26 11.32
N ILE A 146 20.33 -7.68 10.53
CA ILE A 146 19.38 -6.66 10.99
C ILE A 146 18.05 -7.33 11.36
N ILE A 147 17.54 -7.02 12.55
CA ILE A 147 16.14 -7.32 12.89
C ILE A 147 15.30 -6.11 12.47
N PRO A 148 14.36 -6.24 11.51
CA PRO A 148 13.56 -5.10 11.05
C PRO A 148 12.65 -4.57 12.16
N THR A 149 12.01 -3.44 11.89
CA THR A 149 11.03 -2.81 12.76
C THR A 149 9.60 -3.20 12.32
N THR A 150 8.72 -2.23 12.11
CA THR A 150 7.29 -2.41 11.83
C THR A 150 6.96 -2.65 10.36
N SER A 151 7.97 -2.68 9.49
CA SER A 151 7.83 -3.10 8.09
C SER A 151 9.07 -3.79 7.54
N ILE A 152 8.91 -4.48 6.40
CA ILE A 152 10.03 -5.01 5.60
C ILE A 152 10.09 -4.30 4.26
N GLY A 153 9.00 -4.29 3.49
CA GLY A 153 8.98 -3.71 2.15
C GLY A 153 10.06 -4.33 1.26
N ASN A 154 10.93 -3.49 0.69
CA ASN A 154 12.05 -3.90 -0.16
C ASN A 154 13.39 -4.03 0.60
N SER A 155 13.40 -3.83 1.92
CA SER A 155 14.61 -3.68 2.74
C SER A 155 15.57 -4.86 2.65
N ALA A 156 15.04 -6.08 2.67
CA ALA A 156 15.84 -7.30 2.56
C ALA A 156 16.64 -7.34 1.25
N TYR A 157 15.99 -6.94 0.15
CA TYR A 157 16.66 -6.88 -1.15
C TYR A 157 17.68 -5.74 -1.22
N PHE A 158 17.34 -4.54 -0.74
CA PHE A 158 18.28 -3.39 -0.71
C PHE A 158 19.56 -3.74 0.05
N ALA A 159 19.44 -4.34 1.24
CA ALA A 159 20.59 -4.77 2.04
C ALA A 159 21.43 -5.87 1.36
N SER A 160 20.83 -6.67 0.48
CA SER A 160 21.54 -7.73 -0.25
C SER A 160 22.35 -7.25 -1.45
N VAL A 161 22.02 -6.07 -2.01
CA VAL A 161 22.65 -5.56 -3.25
C VAL A 161 23.43 -4.27 -3.09
N ALA A 162 23.16 -3.48 -2.04
CA ALA A 162 23.78 -2.18 -1.86
C ALA A 162 25.28 -2.27 -1.56
N GLU A 163 26.06 -1.36 -2.15
CA GLU A 163 27.49 -1.24 -1.92
C GLU A 163 27.79 -0.63 -0.55
N LYS A 164 26.93 0.29 -0.10
CA LYS A 164 26.99 0.91 1.22
C LYS A 164 25.68 0.72 1.96
N ILE A 165 25.76 0.34 3.22
CA ILE A 165 24.60 0.13 4.09
C ILE A 165 24.74 1.03 5.31
N ILE A 166 23.70 1.81 5.57
CA ILE A 166 23.52 2.60 6.77
C ILE A 166 22.38 1.96 7.57
N ILE A 167 22.64 1.64 8.82
CA ILE A 167 21.66 1.02 9.72
C ILE A 167 21.17 2.07 10.71
N GLU A 168 19.86 2.30 10.77
CA GLU A 168 19.24 3.15 11.79
C GLU A 168 18.63 2.29 12.89
N ILE A 169 19.28 2.20 14.05
CA ILE A 169 18.73 1.49 15.21
C ILE A 169 17.72 2.38 15.91
N ASN A 170 16.44 1.99 15.85
CA ASN A 170 15.36 2.72 16.51
C ASN A 170 15.00 2.07 17.85
N THR A 171 15.34 2.76 18.93
CA THR A 171 15.11 2.30 20.30
C THR A 171 13.67 2.43 20.78
N ALA A 172 12.81 3.13 20.03
CA ALA A 172 11.37 3.19 20.29
C ALA A 172 10.67 1.85 20.01
N ILE A 173 11.29 0.97 19.21
CA ILE A 173 10.73 -0.34 18.86
C ILE A 173 11.16 -1.40 19.88
N PRO A 174 10.22 -2.18 20.45
CA PRO A 174 10.52 -3.20 21.45
C PRO A 174 11.26 -4.39 20.82
N LEU A 175 12.13 -5.04 21.59
CA LEU A 175 12.86 -6.23 21.15
C LEU A 175 11.94 -7.44 20.87
N SER A 176 10.75 -7.48 21.49
CA SER A 176 9.77 -8.56 21.32
C SER A 176 9.28 -8.73 19.88
N ILE A 177 9.45 -7.70 19.03
CA ILE A 177 9.11 -7.72 17.61
C ILE A 177 9.87 -8.79 16.82
N GLU A 178 11.06 -9.18 17.28
CA GLU A 178 11.87 -10.21 16.63
C GLU A 178 11.08 -11.51 16.44
N GLY A 179 11.07 -12.04 15.21
CA GLY A 179 10.44 -13.33 14.90
C GLY A 179 9.07 -13.23 14.22
N ILE A 180 8.50 -12.04 14.09
CA ILE A 180 7.36 -11.83 13.19
C ILE A 180 7.80 -11.71 11.73
N HIS A 181 9.05 -11.37 11.45
CA HIS A 181 9.56 -11.21 10.09
C HIS A 181 9.85 -12.56 9.44
N ASP A 182 9.66 -12.64 8.13
CA ASP A 182 9.93 -13.81 7.29
C ASP A 182 10.62 -13.35 5.99
N ASN A 183 11.91 -13.05 6.11
CA ASN A 183 12.72 -12.42 5.06
C ASN A 183 13.26 -13.46 4.08
N SER A 184 13.00 -13.24 2.80
CA SER A 184 13.59 -14.01 1.70
C SER A 184 13.93 -13.07 0.55
N THR A 185 15.08 -13.27 -0.09
CA THR A 185 15.42 -12.58 -1.33
C THR A 185 15.22 -13.54 -2.51
N PRO A 186 14.60 -13.09 -3.63
CA PRO A 186 14.35 -13.98 -4.76
C PRO A 186 15.65 -14.34 -5.49
N GLU A 187 15.73 -15.56 -6.01
CA GLU A 187 16.77 -15.92 -6.97
C GLU A 187 16.59 -15.19 -8.31
N LYS A 188 17.66 -15.09 -9.11
CA LYS A 188 17.63 -14.40 -10.41
C LYS A 188 16.91 -15.24 -11.48
N GLN A 189 16.29 -14.56 -12.45
CA GLN A 189 15.75 -15.19 -13.65
C GLN A 189 16.86 -15.88 -14.48
N PRO A 190 16.54 -16.89 -15.33
CA PRO A 190 15.20 -17.41 -15.66
C PRO A 190 14.77 -18.66 -14.86
N ARG A 191 15.52 -19.04 -13.82
CA ARG A 191 15.28 -20.28 -13.05
C ARG A 191 14.96 -19.96 -11.60
N ARG A 192 14.05 -19.02 -11.39
CA ARG A 192 13.60 -18.69 -10.04
C ARG A 192 12.83 -19.86 -9.44
N GLU A 193 13.16 -20.19 -8.20
CA GLU A 193 12.44 -21.17 -7.39
C GLU A 193 10.96 -20.78 -7.20
N ILE A 194 10.12 -21.80 -7.02
CA ILE A 194 8.71 -21.63 -6.67
C ILE A 194 8.64 -21.01 -5.26
N ILE A 195 7.73 -20.06 -5.03
CA ILE A 195 7.52 -19.51 -3.68
C ILE A 195 6.70 -20.54 -2.87
N PRO A 196 7.26 -21.22 -1.84
CA PRO A 196 6.61 -22.37 -1.21
C PRO A 196 5.61 -21.97 -0.11
N ILE A 197 4.77 -20.96 -0.38
CA ILE A 197 3.66 -20.56 0.48
C ILE A 197 2.40 -21.26 0.01
N HIS A 198 1.81 -22.08 0.88
CA HIS A 198 0.56 -22.81 0.69
C HIS A 198 -0.54 -22.35 1.65
N THR A 199 -0.18 -21.78 2.78
CA THR A 199 -1.09 -21.18 3.77
C THR A 199 -0.58 -19.81 4.22
N VAL A 200 -1.46 -19.00 4.81
CA VAL A 200 -1.08 -17.68 5.35
C VAL A 200 -0.01 -17.74 6.45
N HIS A 201 0.13 -18.90 7.12
CA HIS A 201 1.00 -19.12 8.27
C HIS A 201 2.43 -19.50 7.89
N ASP A 202 2.65 -19.98 6.66
CA ASP A 202 3.91 -20.59 6.26
C ASP A 202 5.04 -19.55 6.37
N LYS A 203 6.16 -19.90 7.02
CA LYS A 203 7.37 -19.07 7.04
C LYS A 203 8.42 -19.75 6.17
N ILE A 204 8.92 -19.04 5.17
CA ILE A 204 9.79 -19.61 4.11
C ILE A 204 11.21 -19.03 4.14
N GLY A 205 11.45 -18.01 4.94
CA GLY A 205 12.68 -17.27 5.04
C GLY A 205 13.17 -17.17 6.48
N GLU A 206 13.77 -16.02 6.81
CA GLU A 206 14.49 -15.82 8.06
C GLU A 206 13.91 -14.66 8.88
N PRO A 207 13.99 -14.72 10.21
CA PRO A 207 13.46 -13.65 11.08
C PRO A 207 14.31 -12.36 11.06
N PHE A 208 15.35 -12.31 10.24
CA PHE A 208 16.30 -11.20 10.12
C PHE A 208 16.65 -10.94 8.65
N ILE A 209 17.17 -9.75 8.37
CA ILE A 209 17.73 -9.38 7.07
C ILE A 209 19.22 -9.69 7.06
N ARG A 210 19.63 -10.61 6.18
CA ARG A 210 21.04 -10.85 5.86
C ARG A 210 21.63 -9.71 5.03
N LEU A 211 22.91 -9.43 5.29
CA LEU A 211 23.71 -8.46 4.55
C LEU A 211 25.20 -8.83 4.65
N ASN A 212 26.03 -8.19 3.83
CA ASN A 212 27.48 -8.29 3.96
C ASN A 212 27.99 -7.29 5.01
N PRO A 213 28.60 -7.73 6.13
CA PRO A 213 29.04 -6.80 7.17
C PRO A 213 30.07 -5.77 6.71
N ASP A 214 30.85 -6.05 5.68
CA ASP A 214 31.84 -5.11 5.15
C ASP A 214 31.20 -3.91 4.43
N ASN A 215 29.95 -4.05 3.97
CA ASN A 215 29.22 -2.97 3.30
C ASN A 215 28.60 -1.98 4.30
N VAL A 216 28.56 -2.29 5.61
CA VAL A 216 27.97 -1.38 6.61
C VAL A 216 28.91 -0.21 6.88
N VAL A 217 28.57 0.98 6.42
CA VAL A 217 29.41 2.18 6.55
C VAL A 217 29.05 3.07 7.74
N GLY A 218 27.89 2.83 8.36
CA GLY A 218 27.45 3.61 9.50
C GLY A 218 26.28 2.98 10.25
N VAL A 219 26.27 3.16 11.57
CA VAL A 219 25.16 2.83 12.44
C VAL A 219 24.72 4.11 13.16
N VAL A 220 23.45 4.46 13.05
CA VAL A 220 22.86 5.66 13.63
C VAL A 220 21.79 5.25 14.64
N PHE A 221 21.75 5.88 15.80
CA PHE A 221 20.70 5.65 16.79
C PHE A 221 19.58 6.67 16.66
N SER A 222 18.33 6.20 16.75
CA SER A 222 17.13 7.01 16.86
C SER A 222 16.21 6.48 17.97
N SER A 223 15.21 7.28 18.33
CA SER A 223 14.17 6.94 19.30
C SER A 223 12.89 7.67 18.92
N ILE A 224 12.45 7.46 17.67
CA ILE A 224 11.34 8.20 17.07
C ILE A 224 10.30 7.17 16.65
N GLU A 225 9.06 7.32 17.08
CA GLU A 225 7.98 6.41 16.71
C GLU A 225 7.57 6.57 15.23
N ASP A 226 6.93 5.54 14.69
CA ASP A 226 6.30 5.64 13.36
C ASP A 226 5.23 6.73 13.36
N THR A 227 5.00 7.34 12.20
CA THR A 227 3.90 8.30 12.09
C THR A 227 2.57 7.57 12.14
N PRO A 228 1.68 7.91 13.10
CA PRO A 228 0.44 7.21 13.26
C PRO A 228 -0.45 7.35 12.02
N ALA A 229 -1.23 6.30 11.75
CA ALA A 229 -2.26 6.33 10.73
C ALA A 229 -3.33 7.36 11.11
N LEU A 230 -3.82 8.10 10.11
CA LEU A 230 -5.00 8.94 10.25
C LEU A 230 -6.19 8.16 9.70
N LEU A 231 -6.97 7.55 10.60
CA LEU A 231 -8.20 6.83 10.27
C LEU A 231 -9.39 7.67 10.72
N PRO A 232 -10.13 8.30 9.78
CA PRO A 232 -11.36 8.99 10.14
C PRO A 232 -12.42 8.00 10.61
N GLU A 233 -13.22 8.40 11.59
CA GLU A 233 -14.38 7.63 12.05
C GLU A 233 -15.31 7.24 10.90
N PRO A 234 -15.86 6.01 10.91
CA PRO A 234 -16.86 5.59 9.93
C PRO A 234 -18.02 6.59 9.86
N ASP A 235 -18.39 6.98 8.65
CA ASP A 235 -19.62 7.73 8.38
C ASP A 235 -20.69 6.82 7.77
N HIS A 236 -21.89 7.38 7.58
CA HIS A 236 -23.03 6.65 7.01
C HIS A 236 -22.71 6.00 5.64
N LYS A 237 -21.88 6.63 4.80
CA LYS A 237 -21.52 6.07 3.48
C LYS A 237 -20.61 4.86 3.63
N THR A 238 -19.57 4.98 4.46
CA THR A 238 -18.66 3.86 4.72
C THR A 238 -19.34 2.69 5.43
N SER A 239 -20.29 2.97 6.32
CA SER A 239 -21.11 1.95 6.95
C SER A 239 -22.06 1.26 5.95
N ALA A 240 -22.66 2.00 5.02
CA ALA A 240 -23.49 1.42 3.97
C ALA A 240 -22.68 0.50 3.04
N ILE A 241 -21.49 0.93 2.60
CA ILE A 241 -20.56 0.10 1.82
C ILE A 241 -20.25 -1.21 2.55
N SER A 242 -19.90 -1.12 3.84
CA SER A 242 -19.63 -2.29 4.69
C SER A 242 -20.84 -3.23 4.75
N GLN A 243 -22.05 -2.71 4.95
CA GLN A 243 -23.28 -3.50 4.99
C GLN A 243 -23.57 -4.22 3.68
N HIS A 244 -23.44 -3.54 2.53
CA HIS A 244 -23.65 -4.17 1.22
C HIS A 244 -22.68 -5.32 0.98
N LEU A 245 -21.42 -5.13 1.36
CA LEU A 245 -20.38 -6.14 1.16
C LEU A 245 -20.52 -7.34 2.11
N LEU A 246 -20.86 -7.11 3.39
CA LEU A 246 -21.17 -8.20 4.33
C LEU A 246 -22.38 -9.01 3.87
N ALA A 247 -23.45 -8.34 3.41
CA ALA A 247 -24.63 -9.01 2.88
C ALA A 247 -24.30 -9.87 1.64
N PHE A 248 -23.43 -9.39 0.76
CA PHE A 248 -22.93 -10.16 -0.37
C PHE A 248 -22.18 -11.42 0.09
N PHE A 249 -21.27 -11.31 1.05
CA PHE A 249 -20.55 -12.47 1.56
C PHE A 249 -21.47 -13.49 2.25
N GLU A 250 -22.45 -13.03 3.04
CA GLU A 250 -23.45 -13.93 3.63
C GLU A 250 -24.22 -14.70 2.56
N GLU A 251 -24.56 -14.04 1.46
CA GLU A 251 -25.26 -14.67 0.34
C GLU A 251 -24.37 -15.68 -0.40
N GLU A 252 -23.09 -15.37 -0.62
CA GLU A 252 -22.14 -16.32 -1.21
C GLU A 252 -21.91 -17.54 -0.31
N VAL A 253 -21.96 -17.37 1.02
CA VAL A 253 -21.94 -18.47 1.98
C VAL A 253 -23.22 -19.30 1.90
N LYS A 254 -24.40 -18.66 1.87
CA LYS A 254 -25.70 -19.37 1.72
C LYS A 254 -25.77 -20.18 0.43
N LYS A 255 -25.16 -19.68 -0.65
CA LYS A 255 -25.03 -20.37 -1.94
C LYS A 255 -23.99 -21.50 -1.93
N GLY A 256 -23.21 -21.65 -0.85
CA GLY A 256 -22.14 -22.64 -0.74
C GLY A 256 -20.91 -22.33 -1.59
N LYS A 257 -20.77 -21.08 -2.07
CA LYS A 257 -19.60 -20.64 -2.84
C LYS A 257 -18.44 -20.24 -1.93
N LEU A 258 -18.76 -19.74 -0.74
CA LEU A 258 -17.81 -19.45 0.34
C LEU A 258 -18.24 -20.16 1.63
N THR A 259 -17.34 -20.18 2.62
CA THR A 259 -17.65 -20.64 3.98
C THR A 259 -17.69 -19.45 4.94
N ASN A 260 -18.11 -19.65 6.19
CA ASN A 260 -18.04 -18.59 7.21
C ASN A 260 -16.61 -18.11 7.49
N SER A 261 -15.58 -18.88 7.11
CA SER A 261 -14.18 -18.45 7.20
C SER A 261 -13.70 -17.68 5.99
N LEU A 262 -14.57 -17.51 4.98
CA LEU A 262 -14.27 -16.88 3.70
C LEU A 262 -12.99 -17.49 3.09
N LEU A 263 -12.23 -16.67 2.39
CA LEU A 263 -10.86 -16.93 1.97
C LEU A 263 -9.97 -15.83 2.57
N PRO A 264 -8.64 -15.95 2.53
CA PRO A 264 -7.77 -14.94 3.12
C PRO A 264 -8.05 -13.56 2.54
N LEU A 265 -8.22 -12.58 3.44
CA LEU A 265 -8.60 -11.22 3.08
C LEU A 265 -7.35 -10.39 2.76
N GLN A 266 -7.47 -9.51 1.76
CA GLN A 266 -6.63 -8.34 1.59
C GLN A 266 -7.51 -7.09 1.63
N ALA A 267 -7.05 -6.07 2.36
CA ALA A 267 -7.71 -4.78 2.38
C ALA A 267 -6.67 -3.68 2.16
N GLY A 268 -6.98 -2.77 1.23
CA GLY A 268 -6.17 -1.59 0.99
C GLY A 268 -6.21 -0.61 2.16
N ILE A 269 -5.42 0.46 2.08
CA ILE A 269 -5.41 1.50 3.11
C ILE A 269 -6.59 2.45 2.89
N GLY A 270 -7.26 2.81 3.97
CA GLY A 270 -8.12 3.99 4.00
C GLY A 270 -9.41 3.78 4.77
N LYS A 271 -10.18 4.87 4.87
CA LYS A 271 -11.42 4.93 5.64
C LYS A 271 -12.40 3.80 5.28
N VAL A 272 -12.61 3.57 3.98
CA VAL A 272 -13.60 2.60 3.48
C VAL A 272 -13.16 1.17 3.78
N ALA A 273 -11.92 0.82 3.44
CA ALA A 273 -11.38 -0.51 3.67
C ALA A 273 -11.35 -0.88 5.16
N ASN A 274 -10.95 0.05 6.04
CA ASN A 274 -10.98 -0.17 7.48
C ASN A 274 -12.41 -0.37 8.01
N ALA A 275 -13.39 0.43 7.55
CA ALA A 275 -14.79 0.30 7.95
C ALA A 275 -15.43 -1.03 7.50
N VAL A 276 -15.03 -1.53 6.31
CA VAL A 276 -15.42 -2.87 5.85
C VAL A 276 -14.88 -3.93 6.80
N LEU A 277 -13.58 -3.87 7.13
CA LEU A 277 -12.96 -4.86 8.02
C LEU A 277 -13.57 -4.86 9.43
N THR A 278 -13.80 -3.69 10.01
CA THR A 278 -14.50 -3.56 11.31
C THR A 278 -15.90 -4.18 11.28
N GLY A 279 -16.59 -4.14 10.13
CA GLY A 279 -17.90 -4.77 9.94
C GLY A 279 -17.92 -6.27 10.21
N PHE A 280 -16.84 -7.00 9.91
CA PHE A 280 -16.75 -8.45 10.17
C PHE A 280 -16.85 -8.81 11.65
N LYS A 281 -16.51 -7.89 12.56
CA LYS A 281 -16.62 -8.09 14.02
C LYS A 281 -18.04 -8.47 14.45
N HIS A 282 -19.04 -7.96 13.74
CA HIS A 282 -20.45 -8.15 14.07
C HIS A 282 -21.16 -9.16 13.15
N GLY A 283 -20.49 -9.63 12.11
CA GLY A 283 -21.04 -10.60 11.16
C GLY A 283 -20.92 -12.06 11.64
N PRO A 284 -21.51 -13.01 10.88
CA PRO A 284 -21.46 -14.44 11.20
C PRO A 284 -20.12 -15.11 10.83
N PHE A 285 -19.16 -14.34 10.32
CA PHE A 285 -17.88 -14.85 9.84
C PHE A 285 -16.94 -15.17 11.01
N GLU A 286 -16.16 -16.24 10.90
CA GLU A 286 -15.31 -16.78 11.98
C GLU A 286 -14.05 -17.43 11.40
N ASN A 287 -12.97 -17.47 12.18
CA ASN A 287 -11.67 -18.00 11.74
C ASN A 287 -11.13 -17.30 10.48
N LEU A 288 -11.33 -15.99 10.39
CA LEU A 288 -10.79 -15.18 9.30
C LEU A 288 -9.27 -15.25 9.32
N THR A 289 -8.68 -15.14 8.13
CA THR A 289 -7.25 -14.97 7.94
C THR A 289 -6.99 -13.82 7.00
N MET A 290 -5.81 -13.21 7.10
CA MET A 290 -5.41 -12.10 6.25
C MET A 290 -4.10 -12.42 5.55
N TYR A 291 -4.04 -12.15 4.25
CA TYR A 291 -2.81 -12.11 3.47
C TYR A 291 -2.85 -10.83 2.66
N SER A 292 -2.30 -9.77 3.26
CA SER A 292 -2.42 -8.40 2.79
C SER A 292 -1.04 -7.78 2.61
N GLU A 293 -1.04 -6.53 2.17
CA GLU A 293 0.13 -5.67 2.12
C GLU A 293 0.35 -4.96 3.46
N VAL A 294 -0.73 -4.45 4.05
CA VAL A 294 -0.71 -3.63 5.28
C VAL A 294 -1.64 -4.23 6.32
N LEU A 295 -1.19 -4.23 7.57
CA LEU A 295 -1.99 -4.53 8.75
C LEU A 295 -2.36 -3.23 9.45
N GLN A 296 -3.66 -3.01 9.64
CA GLN A 296 -4.23 -1.78 10.18
C GLN A 296 -4.98 -2.05 11.49
N ASP A 297 -5.54 -1.02 12.13
CA ASP A 297 -6.32 -1.13 13.37
C ASP A 297 -7.35 -2.26 13.31
N SER A 298 -8.11 -2.34 12.22
CA SER A 298 -9.10 -3.39 12.02
C SER A 298 -8.54 -4.81 12.04
N THR A 299 -7.29 -5.02 11.64
CA THR A 299 -6.60 -6.32 11.78
C THR A 299 -6.50 -6.71 13.26
N PHE A 300 -6.01 -5.79 14.09
CA PHE A 300 -5.83 -6.03 15.53
C PHE A 300 -7.18 -6.13 16.25
N ASP A 301 -8.16 -5.30 15.89
CA ASP A 301 -9.50 -5.38 16.45
C ASP A 301 -10.19 -6.72 16.15
N LEU A 302 -9.98 -7.28 14.94
CA LEU A 302 -10.49 -8.59 14.58
C LEU A 302 -9.76 -9.73 15.30
N ILE A 303 -8.44 -9.61 15.49
CA ILE A 303 -7.66 -10.54 16.31
C ILE A 303 -8.15 -10.52 17.77
N ASP A 304 -8.28 -9.33 18.35
CA ASP A 304 -8.71 -9.13 19.74
C ASP A 304 -10.13 -9.66 19.98
N SER A 305 -11.00 -9.58 18.97
CA SER A 305 -12.36 -10.14 19.03
C SER A 305 -12.43 -11.67 18.85
N GLY A 306 -11.32 -12.32 18.48
CA GLY A 306 -11.28 -13.76 18.16
C GLY A 306 -11.78 -14.12 16.76
N LYS A 307 -12.20 -13.13 15.96
CA LYS A 307 -12.72 -13.31 14.60
C LYS A 307 -11.62 -13.63 13.59
N MET A 308 -10.44 -13.04 13.76
CA MET A 308 -9.27 -13.30 12.92
C MET A 308 -8.22 -14.09 13.69
N THR A 309 -7.73 -15.15 13.06
CA THR A 309 -6.79 -16.11 13.67
C THR A 309 -5.33 -15.80 13.31
N PHE A 310 -5.08 -15.23 12.14
CA PHE A 310 -3.74 -14.95 11.66
C PHE A 310 -3.74 -13.85 10.58
N ALA A 311 -2.70 -13.01 10.58
CA ALA A 311 -2.51 -11.97 9.57
C ALA A 311 -1.08 -11.91 9.03
N SER A 312 -0.97 -11.96 7.70
CA SER A 312 0.26 -11.76 6.95
C SER A 312 0.23 -10.36 6.29
N GLY A 313 1.33 -9.62 6.44
CA GLY A 313 1.52 -8.29 5.87
C GLY A 313 2.96 -8.06 5.39
N SER A 314 3.26 -6.86 4.88
CA SER A 314 4.61 -6.32 4.71
C SER A 314 4.88 -5.16 5.67
N SER A 315 3.81 -4.56 6.22
CA SER A 315 3.85 -3.41 7.11
C SER A 315 2.73 -3.43 8.14
N ILE A 316 2.98 -2.86 9.32
CA ILE A 316 2.00 -2.52 10.35
C ILE A 316 1.83 -1.01 10.38
N THR A 317 0.65 -0.51 10.06
CA THR A 317 0.36 0.94 10.04
C THR A 317 -0.95 1.20 10.73
N VAL A 318 -0.86 1.72 11.95
CA VAL A 318 -1.97 1.82 12.89
C VAL A 318 -2.08 3.22 13.49
N THR A 319 -3.23 3.56 14.05
CA THR A 319 -3.41 4.80 14.82
C THR A 319 -2.53 4.80 16.07
N GLU A 320 -2.36 5.97 16.68
CA GLU A 320 -1.60 6.13 17.93
C GLU A 320 -2.15 5.23 19.05
N GLU A 321 -3.47 5.18 19.24
CA GLU A 321 -4.10 4.32 20.26
C GLU A 321 -3.83 2.83 20.01
N CYS A 322 -3.97 2.38 18.77
CA CYS A 322 -3.70 0.98 18.43
C CYS A 322 -2.20 0.66 18.52
N TYR A 323 -1.32 1.61 18.19
CA TYR A 323 0.13 1.47 18.36
C TYR A 323 0.51 1.26 19.82
N GLU A 324 0.03 2.13 20.72
CA GLU A 324 0.29 2.00 22.17
C GLU A 324 -0.19 0.64 22.70
N ARG A 325 -1.39 0.21 22.29
CA ARG A 325 -1.95 -1.10 22.65
C ARG A 325 -1.08 -2.25 22.16
N LEU A 326 -0.66 -2.20 20.89
CA LEU A 326 0.15 -3.22 20.24
C LEU A 326 1.53 -3.34 20.89
N ILE A 327 2.26 -2.24 21.01
CA ILE A 327 3.64 -2.23 21.55
C ILE A 327 3.66 -2.71 23.00
N LYS A 328 2.69 -2.29 23.82
CA LYS A 328 2.59 -2.71 25.22
C LYS A 328 2.33 -4.21 25.40
N ASN A 329 1.62 -4.83 24.45
CA ASN A 329 1.15 -6.21 24.55
C ASN A 329 1.69 -7.10 23.43
N PHE A 330 2.83 -6.73 22.82
CA PHE A 330 3.28 -7.31 21.55
C PHE A 330 3.38 -8.84 21.56
N ASP A 331 3.81 -9.43 22.67
CA ASP A 331 3.93 -10.89 22.83
C ASP A 331 2.60 -11.64 22.63
N GLN A 332 1.44 -10.98 22.85
CA GLN A 332 0.11 -11.56 22.65
C GLN A 332 -0.33 -11.62 21.17
N TYR A 333 0.39 -10.90 20.30
CA TYR A 333 0.14 -10.82 18.87
C TYR A 333 1.17 -11.58 18.05
N LYS A 334 2.35 -11.83 18.60
CA LYS A 334 3.52 -12.38 17.89
C LYS A 334 3.26 -13.70 17.17
N ASP A 335 2.45 -14.58 17.74
CA ASP A 335 2.08 -15.88 17.18
C ASP A 335 0.94 -15.80 16.15
N LYS A 336 0.35 -14.62 15.95
CA LYS A 336 -0.77 -14.35 15.04
C LYS A 336 -0.38 -13.50 13.84
N LEU A 337 0.91 -13.15 13.72
CA LEU A 337 1.40 -12.21 12.73
C LEU A 337 2.62 -12.74 11.99
N VAL A 338 2.72 -12.34 10.72
CA VAL A 338 3.96 -12.43 9.95
C VAL A 338 4.12 -11.22 9.04
N LEU A 339 5.32 -10.63 9.01
CA LEU A 339 5.71 -9.62 8.05
C LEU A 339 6.65 -10.22 7.01
N ARG A 340 6.39 -9.95 5.73
CA ARG A 340 7.13 -10.51 4.58
C ARG A 340 7.66 -9.37 3.71
N PRO A 341 8.74 -9.60 2.95
CA PRO A 341 9.10 -8.71 1.84
C PRO A 341 7.91 -8.46 0.92
N GLN A 342 7.78 -7.25 0.38
CA GLN A 342 6.61 -6.90 -0.42
C GLN A 342 6.48 -7.70 -1.72
N ASN A 343 7.60 -8.18 -2.28
CA ASN A 343 7.59 -9.08 -3.44
C ASN A 343 7.04 -10.48 -3.10
N ILE A 344 6.86 -10.82 -1.83
CA ILE A 344 6.21 -12.04 -1.36
C ILE A 344 4.76 -11.77 -0.94
N SER A 345 4.52 -10.75 -0.10
CA SER A 345 3.15 -10.38 0.30
C SER A 345 2.27 -10.00 -0.89
N ASN A 346 2.87 -9.49 -1.97
CA ASN A 346 2.18 -9.09 -3.18
C ASN A 346 2.46 -10.03 -4.37
N ALA A 347 3.04 -11.23 -4.14
CA ALA A 347 3.40 -12.14 -5.23
C ALA A 347 2.17 -12.67 -5.97
N PRO A 348 2.04 -12.45 -7.30
CA PRO A 348 0.90 -12.95 -8.09
C PRO A 348 0.64 -14.46 -7.94
N GLU A 349 1.72 -15.26 -7.90
CA GLU A 349 1.67 -16.71 -7.71
C GLU A 349 0.99 -17.10 -6.39
N VAL A 350 1.35 -16.41 -5.30
CA VAL A 350 0.85 -16.70 -3.95
C VAL A 350 -0.58 -16.18 -3.80
N ILE A 351 -0.87 -14.96 -4.27
CA ILE A 351 -2.20 -14.37 -4.23
C ILE A 351 -3.21 -15.30 -4.92
N ARG A 352 -2.87 -15.78 -6.12
CA ARG A 352 -3.75 -16.68 -6.86
C ARG A 352 -3.87 -18.06 -6.22
N ARG A 353 -2.79 -18.60 -5.65
CA ARG A 353 -2.80 -19.90 -4.97
C ARG A 353 -3.67 -19.89 -3.71
N LEU A 354 -3.59 -18.84 -2.91
CA LEU A 354 -4.35 -18.69 -1.68
C LEU A 354 -5.82 -18.32 -1.92
N GLY A 355 -6.15 -17.85 -3.14
CA GLY A 355 -7.50 -17.42 -3.48
C GLY A 355 -7.93 -16.17 -2.72
N ILE A 356 -7.09 -15.13 -2.73
CA ILE A 356 -7.32 -13.91 -1.94
C ILE A 356 -8.64 -13.22 -2.32
N ILE A 357 -9.37 -12.71 -1.34
CA ILE A 357 -10.44 -11.72 -1.56
C ILE A 357 -9.82 -10.34 -1.39
N ALA A 358 -9.70 -9.59 -2.49
CA ALA A 358 -9.04 -8.30 -2.54
C ALA A 358 -10.04 -7.15 -2.46
N ILE A 359 -9.90 -6.26 -1.47
CA ILE A 359 -10.80 -5.12 -1.26
C ILE A 359 -9.97 -3.83 -1.38
N ASN A 360 -10.13 -3.13 -2.50
CA ASN A 360 -9.36 -1.93 -2.85
C ASN A 360 -10.25 -0.71 -2.99
N THR A 361 -9.69 0.48 -2.75
CA THR A 361 -10.44 1.74 -2.87
C THR A 361 -10.23 2.35 -4.25
N ALA A 362 -11.31 2.70 -4.95
CA ALA A 362 -11.28 3.40 -6.23
C ALA A 362 -11.30 4.93 -6.04
N ILE A 363 -10.61 5.68 -6.90
CA ILE A 363 -10.88 7.12 -7.11
C ILE A 363 -12.20 7.26 -7.84
N GLU A 364 -12.38 6.52 -8.93
CA GLU A 364 -13.57 6.53 -9.78
C GLU A 364 -13.61 5.24 -10.60
N PHE A 365 -14.79 4.86 -11.07
CA PHE A 365 -14.97 3.78 -12.03
C PHE A 365 -16.00 4.17 -13.07
N ASP A 366 -15.94 3.55 -14.24
CA ASP A 366 -16.91 3.80 -15.31
C ASP A 366 -18.03 2.77 -15.35
N ILE A 367 -19.05 3.06 -16.14
CA ILE A 367 -20.18 2.16 -16.37
C ILE A 367 -19.74 0.81 -16.97
N TYR A 368 -18.52 0.66 -17.47
CA TYR A 368 -18.02 -0.62 -17.98
C TYR A 368 -17.17 -1.38 -16.97
N GLY A 369 -16.94 -0.80 -15.79
CA GLY A 369 -16.21 -1.41 -14.69
C GLY A 369 -14.69 -1.24 -14.75
N ASN A 370 -14.17 -0.36 -15.60
CA ASN A 370 -12.76 0.05 -15.47
C ASN A 370 -12.61 0.96 -14.25
N VAL A 371 -11.48 0.85 -13.56
CA VAL A 371 -11.20 1.59 -12.33
C VAL A 371 -9.95 2.45 -12.47
N ASN A 372 -10.06 3.68 -11.97
CA ASN A 372 -8.97 4.61 -11.71
C ASN A 372 -8.65 4.60 -10.20
N SER A 373 -7.40 4.38 -9.86
CA SER A 373 -6.88 4.37 -8.49
C SER A 373 -5.90 5.53 -8.24
N THR A 374 -5.48 6.24 -9.28
CA THR A 374 -4.28 7.10 -9.21
C THR A 374 -4.49 8.55 -9.65
N HIS A 375 -5.19 8.82 -10.76
CA HIS A 375 -5.15 10.14 -11.40
C HIS A 375 -6.45 10.92 -11.28
N ILE A 376 -6.44 12.02 -10.53
CA ILE A 376 -7.57 12.96 -10.50
C ILE A 376 -7.64 13.71 -11.85
N GLY A 377 -8.75 13.53 -12.57
CA GLY A 377 -8.99 14.18 -13.86
C GLY A 377 -8.00 13.76 -14.95
N GLY A 378 -7.46 12.54 -14.84
CA GLY A 378 -6.60 11.91 -15.85
C GLY A 378 -5.17 12.41 -15.92
N ASN A 379 -4.76 13.32 -15.03
CA ASN A 379 -3.41 13.90 -15.09
C ASN A 379 -2.75 14.19 -13.73
N LYS A 380 -3.50 14.27 -12.64
CA LYS A 380 -2.93 14.58 -11.31
C LYS A 380 -2.80 13.31 -10.49
N MET A 381 -1.57 12.85 -10.30
CA MET A 381 -1.24 11.76 -9.39
C MET A 381 -1.75 12.07 -7.97
N MET A 382 -2.41 11.09 -7.38
CA MET A 382 -2.78 11.05 -5.96
C MET A 382 -1.63 10.40 -5.16
N ASN A 383 -1.54 9.08 -5.17
CA ASN A 383 -0.52 8.35 -4.43
C ASN A 383 0.32 7.48 -5.39
N GLY A 384 -0.31 6.49 -6.01
CA GLY A 384 0.26 5.54 -6.95
C GLY A 384 -0.61 4.28 -6.99
N ILE A 385 -0.39 3.41 -7.97
CA ILE A 385 -1.17 2.16 -8.08
C ILE A 385 -0.96 1.24 -6.87
N GLY A 386 0.27 1.22 -6.32
CA GLY A 386 0.59 0.37 -5.18
C GLY A 386 0.33 -1.12 -5.47
N GLY A 387 -0.06 -1.87 -4.45
CA GLY A 387 -0.40 -3.28 -4.59
C GLY A 387 -1.78 -3.56 -5.18
N SER A 388 -2.62 -2.56 -5.48
CA SER A 388 -4.01 -2.83 -5.90
C SER A 388 -4.04 -3.66 -7.18
N GLY A 389 -3.10 -3.46 -8.11
CA GLY A 389 -2.98 -4.27 -9.32
C GLY A 389 -2.44 -5.68 -9.07
N ASP A 390 -1.50 -5.84 -8.13
CA ASP A 390 -0.96 -7.15 -7.72
C ASP A 390 -2.12 -8.05 -7.25
N PHE A 391 -2.99 -7.49 -6.40
CA PHE A 391 -4.13 -8.21 -5.84
C PHE A 391 -5.30 -8.33 -6.82
N ALA A 392 -5.77 -7.24 -7.43
CA ALA A 392 -6.97 -7.23 -8.29
C ALA A 392 -6.88 -8.23 -9.44
N ARG A 393 -5.71 -8.33 -10.11
CA ARG A 393 -5.50 -9.25 -11.24
C ARG A 393 -5.48 -10.72 -10.82
N ASN A 394 -5.08 -11.02 -9.59
CA ASN A 394 -4.74 -12.38 -9.15
C ASN A 394 -5.66 -12.94 -8.06
N ALA A 395 -6.59 -12.12 -7.55
CA ALA A 395 -7.55 -12.48 -6.52
C ALA A 395 -8.55 -13.55 -6.98
N TYR A 396 -9.14 -14.25 -6.01
CA TYR A 396 -10.35 -15.05 -6.20
C TYR A 396 -11.59 -14.16 -6.41
N LEU A 397 -11.64 -13.04 -5.70
CA LEU A 397 -12.62 -11.97 -5.89
C LEU A 397 -11.92 -10.62 -5.81
N SER A 398 -11.98 -9.85 -6.90
CA SER A 398 -11.49 -8.48 -6.96
C SER A 398 -12.62 -7.48 -6.73
N ILE A 399 -12.57 -6.79 -5.59
CA ILE A 399 -13.62 -5.89 -5.10
C ILE A 399 -13.07 -4.48 -5.01
N PHE A 400 -13.76 -3.55 -5.66
CA PHE A 400 -13.48 -2.13 -5.55
C PHE A 400 -14.60 -1.39 -4.83
N VAL A 401 -14.22 -0.53 -3.89
CA VAL A 401 -15.14 0.23 -3.04
C VAL A 401 -14.87 1.73 -3.18
N THR A 402 -15.92 2.54 -3.23
CA THR A 402 -15.82 4.01 -3.11
C THR A 402 -17.19 4.59 -2.84
N GLN A 403 -17.28 5.83 -2.38
CA GLN A 403 -18.59 6.51 -2.31
C GLN A 403 -19.10 6.83 -3.73
N ALA A 404 -20.40 6.81 -3.97
CA ALA A 404 -21.00 7.05 -5.28
C ALA A 404 -20.82 8.50 -5.74
N ALA A 405 -20.84 9.45 -4.80
CA ALA A 405 -20.58 10.86 -5.02
C ALA A 405 -19.94 11.51 -3.78
N SER A 406 -19.21 12.61 -3.97
CA SER A 406 -18.48 13.30 -2.90
C SER A 406 -18.49 14.83 -3.04
N LYS A 407 -17.89 15.49 -2.04
CA LYS A 407 -17.89 16.95 -1.80
C LYS A 407 -19.26 17.49 -1.43
N GLU A 408 -19.29 18.75 -1.01
CA GLU A 408 -20.52 19.43 -0.64
C GLU A 408 -21.53 19.39 -1.80
N ASN A 409 -22.79 19.11 -1.49
CA ASN A 409 -23.85 18.95 -2.49
C ASN A 409 -23.56 17.89 -3.57
N ASN A 410 -22.74 16.88 -3.27
CA ASN A 410 -22.41 15.78 -4.18
C ASN A 410 -21.92 16.28 -5.55
N VAL A 411 -21.07 17.30 -5.61
CA VAL A 411 -20.64 17.92 -6.88
C VAL A 411 -19.68 17.06 -7.70
N ILE A 412 -19.16 15.95 -7.15
CA ILE A 412 -18.31 14.98 -7.86
C ILE A 412 -19.01 13.62 -7.86
N SER A 413 -19.21 13.02 -9.03
CA SER A 413 -19.57 11.60 -9.18
C SER A 413 -18.30 10.74 -9.20
N HIS A 414 -18.38 9.55 -8.62
CA HIS A 414 -17.34 8.53 -8.75
C HIS A 414 -17.74 7.38 -9.70
N VAL A 415 -18.97 7.43 -10.23
CA VAL A 415 -19.44 6.57 -11.33
C VAL A 415 -19.55 7.44 -12.58
N LEU A 416 -18.82 7.07 -13.64
CA LEU A 416 -18.59 7.91 -14.81
C LEU A 416 -18.98 7.22 -16.12
N PRO A 417 -19.22 7.98 -17.21
CA PRO A 417 -19.33 7.40 -18.54
C PRO A 417 -18.05 6.67 -18.98
N MET A 418 -16.89 7.27 -18.69
CA MET A 418 -15.55 6.71 -18.93
C MET A 418 -14.60 7.28 -17.86
N VAL A 419 -13.73 6.44 -17.28
CA VAL A 419 -12.72 6.90 -16.33
C VAL A 419 -11.66 7.75 -17.02
N SER A 420 -11.14 8.76 -16.32
CA SER A 420 -10.11 9.64 -16.89
C SER A 420 -8.72 9.01 -16.99
N HIS A 421 -8.48 7.91 -16.27
CA HIS A 421 -7.28 7.08 -16.29
C HIS A 421 -7.68 5.64 -15.94
N VAL A 422 -6.98 4.63 -16.45
CA VAL A 422 -7.28 3.22 -16.17
C VAL A 422 -6.07 2.59 -15.47
N ASP A 423 -6.25 2.22 -14.21
CA ASP A 423 -5.28 1.40 -13.46
C ASP A 423 -5.68 -0.07 -13.48
N HIS A 424 -7.00 -0.34 -13.44
CA HIS A 424 -7.56 -1.68 -13.52
C HIS A 424 -8.56 -1.72 -14.65
N THR A 425 -8.29 -2.59 -15.62
CA THR A 425 -9.25 -2.81 -16.69
C THR A 425 -10.47 -3.55 -16.16
N GLU A 426 -11.54 -3.51 -16.94
CA GLU A 426 -12.78 -4.25 -16.71
C GLU A 426 -12.54 -5.72 -16.31
N HIS A 427 -11.47 -6.35 -16.83
CA HIS A 427 -11.10 -7.75 -16.60
C HIS A 427 -10.59 -8.07 -15.19
N ASP A 428 -10.20 -7.04 -14.44
CA ASP A 428 -9.57 -7.15 -13.12
C ASP A 428 -10.54 -6.78 -11.99
N VAL A 429 -11.83 -6.67 -12.31
CA VAL A 429 -12.86 -6.11 -11.43
C VAL A 429 -14.11 -6.99 -11.45
N ASP A 430 -14.33 -7.73 -10.37
CA ASP A 430 -15.49 -8.62 -10.22
C ASP A 430 -16.66 -7.89 -9.58
N ILE A 431 -16.41 -7.11 -8.53
CA ILE A 431 -17.44 -6.49 -7.70
C ILE A 431 -17.15 -5.00 -7.52
N LEU A 432 -18.17 -4.16 -7.70
CA LEU A 432 -18.13 -2.74 -7.36
C LEU A 432 -19.12 -2.44 -6.24
N VAL A 433 -18.70 -1.64 -5.25
CA VAL A 433 -19.55 -1.28 -4.11
C VAL A 433 -19.49 0.22 -3.87
N THR A 434 -20.66 0.83 -3.72
CA THR A 434 -20.81 2.20 -3.23
C THR A 434 -21.75 2.27 -2.04
N ASP A 435 -21.92 3.46 -1.47
CA ASP A 435 -22.92 3.72 -0.44
C ASP A 435 -24.37 3.60 -0.93
N ILE A 436 -24.57 3.37 -2.23
CA ILE A 436 -25.88 3.15 -2.86
C ILE A 436 -26.21 1.65 -2.95
N GLY A 437 -25.20 0.81 -3.16
CA GLY A 437 -25.40 -0.61 -3.43
C GLY A 437 -24.17 -1.29 -4.01
N LEU A 438 -24.36 -2.52 -4.50
CA LEU A 438 -23.31 -3.40 -4.98
C LEU A 438 -23.67 -3.93 -6.38
N ALA A 439 -22.70 -3.91 -7.29
CA ALA A 439 -22.78 -4.50 -8.62
C ALA A 439 -21.88 -5.73 -8.69
N ASP A 440 -22.48 -6.91 -8.89
CA ASP A 440 -21.78 -8.17 -9.18
C ASP A 440 -21.63 -8.32 -10.68
N LEU A 441 -20.38 -8.27 -11.18
CA LEU A 441 -20.05 -8.18 -12.60
C LEU A 441 -19.59 -9.51 -13.19
N ARG A 442 -19.55 -10.57 -12.38
CA ARG A 442 -19.00 -11.87 -12.78
C ARG A 442 -19.81 -12.46 -13.93
N GLY A 443 -19.13 -12.71 -15.04
CA GLY A 443 -19.73 -13.31 -16.24
C GLY A 443 -20.58 -12.37 -17.09
N LEU A 444 -20.57 -11.06 -16.80
CA LEU A 444 -21.32 -10.06 -17.55
C LEU A 444 -20.49 -9.45 -18.68
N SER A 445 -21.12 -9.25 -19.84
CA SER A 445 -20.57 -8.43 -20.94
C SER A 445 -20.58 -6.93 -20.58
N PRO A 446 -19.80 -6.08 -21.27
CA PRO A 446 -19.76 -4.64 -20.96
C PRO A 446 -21.14 -3.96 -20.96
N ARG A 447 -22.06 -4.38 -21.84
CA ARG A 447 -23.43 -3.85 -21.87
C ARG A 447 -24.24 -4.22 -20.62
N GLU A 448 -24.12 -5.46 -20.16
CA GLU A 448 -24.78 -5.92 -18.92
C GLU A 448 -24.15 -5.25 -17.69
N ARG A 449 -22.83 -5.06 -17.68
CA ARG A 449 -22.12 -4.33 -16.61
C ARG A 449 -22.61 -2.89 -16.49
N ALA A 450 -22.79 -2.19 -17.61
CA ALA A 450 -23.32 -0.82 -17.61
C ALA A 450 -24.68 -0.72 -16.93
N GLU A 451 -25.60 -1.62 -17.25
CA GLU A 451 -26.91 -1.65 -16.60
C GLU A 451 -26.78 -1.90 -15.09
N VAL A 452 -26.05 -2.93 -14.67
CA VAL A 452 -25.91 -3.27 -13.26
C VAL A 452 -25.19 -2.16 -12.47
N ILE A 453 -24.13 -1.56 -13.02
CA ILE A 453 -23.36 -0.49 -12.38
C ILE A 453 -24.20 0.78 -12.22
N ILE A 454 -24.88 1.21 -13.28
CA ILE A 454 -25.72 2.42 -13.24
C ILE A 454 -26.83 2.27 -12.20
N GLU A 455 -27.49 1.11 -12.18
CA GLU A 455 -28.63 0.87 -11.30
C GLU A 455 -28.23 0.72 -9.83
N ASN A 456 -27.14 -0.01 -9.55
CA ASN A 456 -26.80 -0.39 -8.17
C ASN A 456 -25.76 0.52 -7.52
N CYS A 457 -24.93 1.22 -8.29
CA CYS A 457 -23.80 1.96 -7.72
C CYS A 457 -23.86 3.47 -7.96
N ALA A 458 -24.52 3.96 -9.02
CA ALA A 458 -24.57 5.39 -9.30
C ALA A 458 -25.46 6.15 -8.31
N HIS A 459 -24.98 7.30 -7.87
CA HIS A 459 -25.74 8.21 -7.00
C HIS A 459 -26.99 8.73 -7.74
N PRO A 460 -28.16 8.88 -7.08
CA PRO A 460 -29.40 9.36 -7.71
C PRO A 460 -29.24 10.64 -8.54
N ASP A 461 -28.45 11.61 -8.06
CA ASP A 461 -28.15 12.87 -8.78
C ASP A 461 -27.50 12.69 -10.16
N TYR A 462 -26.89 11.53 -10.45
CA TYR A 462 -26.14 11.26 -11.69
C TYR A 462 -26.72 10.08 -12.49
N ARG A 463 -27.55 9.23 -11.88
CA ARG A 463 -28.04 7.99 -12.48
C ARG A 463 -28.78 8.22 -13.79
N ASP A 464 -29.68 9.19 -13.83
CA ASP A 464 -30.46 9.47 -15.05
C ASP A 464 -29.60 10.04 -16.19
N GLU A 465 -28.57 10.83 -15.88
CA GLU A 465 -27.62 11.32 -16.89
C GLU A 465 -26.74 10.18 -17.43
N LEU A 466 -26.33 9.23 -16.59
CA LEU A 466 -25.59 8.03 -17.02
C LEU A 466 -26.46 7.10 -17.87
N ARG A 467 -27.73 6.90 -17.51
CA ARG A 467 -28.71 6.15 -18.33
C ARG A 467 -28.90 6.80 -19.70
N ASP A 468 -29.06 8.12 -19.74
CA ASP A 468 -29.18 8.88 -20.99
C ASP A 468 -27.93 8.72 -21.86
N TYR A 469 -26.74 8.90 -21.30
CA TYR A 469 -25.47 8.67 -22.00
C TYR A 469 -25.42 7.26 -22.60
N TYR A 470 -25.67 6.23 -21.79
CA TYR A 470 -25.59 4.84 -22.21
C TYR A 470 -26.63 4.51 -23.30
N THR A 471 -27.87 4.99 -23.14
CA THR A 471 -28.95 4.79 -24.13
C THR A 471 -28.60 5.42 -25.47
N ARG A 472 -28.07 6.65 -25.46
CA ARG A 472 -27.62 7.30 -26.71
C ARG A 472 -26.41 6.58 -27.30
N ALA A 473 -25.44 6.17 -26.49
CA ALA A 473 -24.28 5.40 -26.95
C ALA A 473 -24.70 4.10 -27.65
N LEU A 474 -25.68 3.38 -27.09
CA LEU A 474 -26.25 2.18 -27.70
C LEU A 474 -26.88 2.44 -29.07
N ASN A 475 -27.63 3.54 -29.21
CA ASN A 475 -28.41 3.83 -30.41
C ASN A 475 -27.60 4.53 -31.51
N GLU A 476 -26.68 5.42 -31.14
CA GLU A 476 -25.93 6.28 -32.06
C GLU A 476 -24.60 5.66 -32.49
N ALA A 477 -23.88 5.02 -31.56
CA ALA A 477 -22.55 4.45 -31.81
C ALA A 477 -22.56 2.92 -31.93
N GLY A 478 -23.38 2.23 -31.13
CA GLY A 478 -23.42 0.76 -31.09
C GLY A 478 -22.12 0.13 -30.55
N GLY A 479 -21.78 -1.09 -31.00
CA GLY A 479 -20.53 -1.77 -30.65
C GLY A 479 -20.56 -2.60 -29.35
N HIS A 480 -19.51 -3.39 -29.11
CA HIS A 480 -19.41 -4.25 -27.93
C HIS A 480 -19.43 -3.44 -26.62
N THR A 481 -18.71 -2.32 -26.59
CA THR A 481 -18.62 -1.37 -25.48
C THR A 481 -19.00 0.02 -25.99
N PRO A 482 -20.30 0.41 -25.92
CA PRO A 482 -20.79 1.63 -26.57
C PRO A 482 -20.24 2.93 -25.96
N HIS A 483 -19.68 3.82 -26.78
CA HIS A 483 -19.28 5.15 -26.31
C HIS A 483 -19.65 6.23 -27.32
N ILE A 484 -20.05 7.39 -26.79
CA ILE A 484 -20.03 8.65 -27.54
C ILE A 484 -18.75 9.37 -27.14
N LEU A 485 -17.77 9.40 -28.04
CA LEU A 485 -16.41 9.85 -27.75
C LEU A 485 -16.36 11.33 -27.37
N GLU A 486 -17.20 12.15 -27.99
CA GLU A 486 -17.36 13.57 -27.72
C GLU A 486 -17.87 13.85 -26.30
N GLU A 487 -18.47 12.84 -25.67
CA GLU A 487 -19.17 12.97 -24.39
C GLU A 487 -18.54 12.17 -23.25
N ALA A 488 -17.63 11.23 -23.55
CA ALA A 488 -17.06 10.28 -22.60
C ALA A 488 -16.47 10.93 -21.35
N PHE A 489 -15.85 12.12 -21.51
CA PHE A 489 -15.22 12.86 -20.42
C PHE A 489 -16.00 14.12 -19.97
N LYS A 490 -17.28 14.26 -20.34
CA LYS A 490 -18.08 15.46 -20.03
C LYS A 490 -18.13 15.79 -18.55
N PHE A 491 -18.16 14.80 -17.67
CA PHE A 491 -18.21 15.03 -16.22
C PHE A 491 -16.94 15.75 -15.74
N HIS A 492 -15.76 15.28 -16.15
CA HIS A 492 -14.49 15.94 -15.85
C HIS A 492 -14.39 17.34 -16.45
N ILE A 493 -14.81 17.50 -17.70
CA ILE A 493 -14.80 18.81 -18.38
C ILE A 493 -15.72 19.80 -17.64
N ARG A 494 -16.91 19.35 -17.22
CA ARG A 494 -17.85 20.17 -16.46
C ARG A 494 -17.27 20.58 -15.12
N PHE A 495 -16.71 19.63 -14.36
CA PHE A 495 -16.06 19.94 -13.08
C PHE A 495 -14.93 20.95 -13.23
N LYS A 496 -14.09 20.82 -14.27
CA LYS A 496 -13.03 21.79 -14.56
C LYS A 496 -13.57 23.20 -14.83
N ASN A 497 -14.71 23.31 -15.52
CA ASN A 497 -15.26 24.60 -15.96
C ASN A 497 -16.17 25.26 -14.91
N THR A 498 -16.88 24.48 -14.10
CA THR A 498 -17.94 24.98 -13.20
C THR A 498 -17.71 24.65 -11.73
N GLY A 499 -16.72 23.81 -11.41
CA GLY A 499 -16.54 23.26 -10.06
C GLY A 499 -17.53 22.15 -9.71
N SER A 500 -18.38 21.69 -10.65
CA SER A 500 -19.35 20.63 -10.43
C SER A 500 -19.50 19.72 -11.65
N MET A 501 -19.59 18.41 -11.42
CA MET A 501 -19.97 17.43 -12.43
C MET A 501 -21.48 17.43 -12.71
N LYS A 502 -22.31 18.09 -11.88
CA LYS A 502 -23.76 18.13 -12.08
C LYS A 502 -24.15 18.98 -13.28
N LYS A 503 -25.15 18.53 -14.03
CA LYS A 503 -25.72 19.31 -15.14
C LYS A 503 -26.31 20.60 -14.57
N ALA A 504 -26.04 21.72 -15.25
CA ALA A 504 -26.52 23.04 -14.86
C ALA A 504 -28.03 23.20 -15.09
#